data_AF-A0A6B3EMY9-F1
#
_entry.id   AF-A0A6B3EMY9-F1
#
_cell.length_a   1.000
_cell.length_b   1.000
_cell.length_c   1.000
_cell.angle_alpha   90.00
_cell.angle_beta   90.00
_cell.angle_gamma   90.00
#
_symmetry.space_group_name_H-M   'P 1'
#
loop_
_entity.id
_entity.type
_entity.pdbx_description
1 polymer ?
#
loop_
_entity_poly.entity_id
_entity_poly.type
_entity_poly.pdbx_seq_one_letter_code
_entity_poly.pdbx_strand_id
1 'polypeptide(L)' 'YWVRLRASVPALAVVPVGAEQAKPAPGVLEAIAGADVVLFPPSNPVVSIGTILAVPGIREAIAEAGVPVVGLSP' A
#
# COMPACT_ATOMS: atom_id res chain seq x y z
N TYR A 1 16.44 -3.80 9.91
CA TYR A 1 16.82 -2.40 9.62
C TYR A 1 16.45 -1.47 10.78
N TRP A 2 15.17 -1.25 11.07
CA TRP A 2 14.70 -0.25 12.05
C TRP A 2 15.19 -0.45 13.50
N VAL A 3 14.97 -1.62 14.12
CA VAL A 3 15.30 -1.82 15.55
C VAL A 3 16.79 -2.12 15.77
N ARG A 4 17.30 -3.22 15.20
CA ARG A 4 18.68 -3.69 15.44
C ARG A 4 19.74 -2.70 14.96
N LEU A 5 19.58 -2.16 13.75
CA LEU A 5 20.55 -1.25 13.15
C LEU A 5 20.21 0.21 13.41
N ARG A 6 19.05 0.53 14.02
CA ARG A 6 18.62 1.91 14.31
C ARG A 6 18.70 2.85 13.09
N ALA A 7 18.44 2.31 11.89
CA ALA A 7 18.61 3.01 10.62
C ALA A 7 20.01 3.66 10.41
N SER A 8 21.04 3.16 11.08
CA SER A 8 22.39 3.77 11.10
C SER A 8 23.23 3.48 9.85
N VAL A 9 22.67 2.76 8.86
CA VAL A 9 23.33 2.42 7.61
C VAL A 9 22.49 2.90 6.43
N PRO A 10 23.10 3.29 5.30
CA PRO A 10 22.36 3.72 4.11
C PRO A 10 21.37 2.64 3.64
N ALA A 11 20.10 3.04 3.44
CA ALA A 11 19.13 2.20 2.75
C ALA A 11 19.26 2.43 1.24
N LEU A 12 19.64 1.39 0.49
CA LEU A 12 19.80 1.48 -0.96
C LEU A 12 18.50 1.19 -1.72
N ALA A 13 17.66 0.30 -1.17
CA ALA A 13 16.36 -0.04 -1.72
C ALA A 13 15.44 -0.56 -0.61
N VAL A 14 14.13 -0.42 -0.81
CA VAL A 14 13.08 -1.08 -0.04
C VAL A 14 12.37 -2.04 -0.98
N VAL A 15 12.41 -3.33 -0.66
CA VAL A 15 11.83 -4.38 -1.52
C VAL A 15 10.80 -5.17 -0.72
N PRO A 16 9.51 -5.14 -1.12
CA PRO A 16 8.48 -5.96 -0.49
C PRO A 16 8.58 -7.40 -1.03
N VAL A 17 9.44 -8.19 -0.39
CA VAL A 17 9.70 -9.58 -0.78
C VAL A 17 8.41 -10.41 -0.69
N GLY A 18 8.03 -11.08 -1.79
CA GLY A 18 6.83 -11.91 -1.85
C GLY A 18 5.57 -11.21 -2.37
N ALA A 19 5.59 -9.88 -2.53
CA ALA A 19 4.40 -9.11 -2.88
C ALA A 19 3.83 -9.49 -4.26
N GLU A 20 4.70 -9.67 -5.26
CA GLU A 20 4.31 -10.09 -6.63
C GLU A 20 3.65 -11.48 -6.67
N GLN A 21 3.88 -12.31 -5.65
CA GLN A 21 3.24 -13.64 -5.54
C GLN A 21 2.03 -13.63 -4.60
N ALA A 22 1.81 -12.55 -3.86
CA ALA A 22 0.69 -12.39 -2.96
C ALA A 22 -0.61 -12.15 -3.74
N LYS A 23 -1.73 -12.29 -3.03
CA LYS A 23 -3.06 -11.98 -3.53
C LYS A 23 -3.76 -11.06 -2.53
N PRO A 24 -4.68 -10.19 -3.00
CA PRO A 24 -5.56 -9.47 -2.09
C PRO A 24 -6.25 -10.43 -1.13
N ALA A 25 -6.34 -10.03 0.14
CA ALA A 25 -7.06 -10.83 1.13
C ALA A 25 -8.57 -10.84 0.80
N PRO A 26 -9.33 -11.87 1.25
CA PRO A 26 -10.77 -11.91 1.06
C PRO A 26 -11.45 -10.62 1.54
N GLY A 27 -12.32 -10.04 0.71
CA GLY A 27 -13.05 -8.82 1.03
C GLY A 27 -12.33 -7.52 0.66
N VAL A 28 -11.04 -7.55 0.31
CA VAL A 28 -10.28 -6.31 0.00
C VAL A 28 -10.77 -5.66 -1.29
N LEU A 29 -10.91 -6.45 -2.36
CA LEU A 29 -11.33 -5.91 -3.65
C LEU A 29 -12.80 -5.50 -3.61
N GLU A 30 -13.63 -6.25 -2.90
CA GLU A 30 -15.04 -5.94 -2.67
C GLU A 30 -15.21 -4.64 -1.88
N ALA A 31 -14.38 -4.43 -0.85
CA ALA A 31 -14.39 -3.19 -0.07
C ALA A 31 -13.97 -1.97 -0.92
N ILE A 32 -12.99 -2.13 -1.82
CA ILE A 32 -12.58 -1.06 -2.75
C ILE A 32 -13.71 -0.77 -3.74
N ALA A 33 -14.31 -1.80 -4.34
CA ALA A 33 -15.37 -1.66 -5.34
C ALA A 33 -16.67 -1.04 -4.76
N GLY A 34 -16.95 -1.30 -3.48
CA GLY A 34 -18.13 -0.77 -2.79
C GLY A 34 -17.90 0.56 -2.04
N ALA A 35 -16.71 1.16 -2.15
CA ALA A 35 -16.38 2.38 -1.43
C ALA A 35 -16.97 3.62 -2.12
N ASP A 36 -17.55 4.55 -1.34
CA ASP A 36 -17.91 5.89 -1.84
C ASP A 36 -16.69 6.81 -1.98
N VAL A 37 -15.60 6.49 -1.28
CA VAL A 37 -14.32 7.23 -1.25
C VAL A 37 -13.21 6.30 -0.79
N VAL A 38 -12.01 6.45 -1.36
CA VAL A 38 -10.78 5.78 -0.88
C VAL A 38 -9.88 6.79 -0.20
N LEU A 39 -9.48 6.51 1.04
CA LEU A 39 -8.61 7.38 1.83
C LEU A 39 -7.25 6.73 2.06
N PHE A 40 -6.17 7.35 1.57
CA PHE A 40 -4.82 7.04 2.04
C PHE A 40 -4.53 7.86 3.30
N PRO A 41 -4.38 7.23 4.48
CA PRO A 41 -4.05 7.93 5.71
C PRO A 41 -2.63 8.52 5.65
N PRO A 42 -2.26 9.45 6.56
CA PRO A 42 -0.92 10.05 6.63
C PRO A 42 0.12 9.08 7.20
N SER A 43 0.24 7.91 6.59
CA SER A 43 1.20 6.85 6.91
C SER A 43 2.44 6.97 6.03
N ASN A 44 3.51 6.25 6.39
CA ASN A 44 4.70 6.23 5.54
C ASN A 44 4.35 5.71 4.11
N PRO A 45 4.61 6.51 3.06
CA PRO A 45 4.18 6.16 1.71
C PRO A 45 4.95 4.98 1.11
N VAL A 46 6.17 4.69 1.60
CA VAL A 46 7.04 3.64 1.07
C VAL A 46 6.82 2.31 1.78
N VAL A 47 6.92 2.28 3.11
CA VAL A 47 6.93 1.02 3.90
C VAL A 47 5.59 0.68 4.53
N SER A 48 4.57 1.53 4.39
CA SER A 48 3.21 1.23 4.86
C SER A 48 2.26 1.17 3.67
N ILE A 49 1.96 2.32 3.03
CA ILE A 49 1.03 2.35 1.90
C ILE A 49 1.62 1.66 0.68
N GLY A 50 2.88 1.91 0.37
CA GLY A 50 3.58 1.26 -0.75
C GLY A 50 3.59 -0.26 -0.66
N THR A 51 3.68 -0.84 0.55
CA THR A 51 3.59 -2.30 0.74
C THR A 51 2.20 -2.85 0.44
N ILE A 52 1.14 -2.13 0.78
CA ILE A 52 -0.24 -2.50 0.42
C ILE A 52 -0.40 -2.46 -1.11
N LEU A 53 0.05 -1.38 -1.75
CA LEU A 53 -0.07 -1.19 -3.19
C LEU A 53 0.84 -2.09 -4.04
N ALA A 54 1.78 -2.80 -3.41
CA ALA A 54 2.65 -3.76 -4.08
C ALA A 54 1.99 -5.13 -4.30
N VAL A 55 0.83 -5.39 -3.68
CA VAL A 55 0.07 -6.63 -3.91
C VAL A 55 -0.71 -6.48 -5.23
N PRO A 56 -0.51 -7.38 -6.22
CA PRO A 56 -1.18 -7.30 -7.51
C PRO A 56 -2.70 -7.24 -7.38
N GLY A 57 -3.34 -6.35 -8.14
CA GLY A 57 -4.79 -6.15 -8.15
C GLY A 57 -5.29 -5.04 -7.23
N ILE A 58 -4.55 -4.67 -6.17
CA ILE A 58 -5.01 -3.61 -5.25
C ILE A 58 -4.92 -2.24 -5.92
N ARG A 59 -3.81 -1.95 -6.62
CA ARG A 59 -3.62 -0.66 -7.30
C ARG A 59 -4.65 -0.48 -8.41
N GLU A 60 -4.85 -1.53 -9.21
CA GLU A 60 -5.78 -1.55 -10.34
C GLU A 60 -7.20 -1.33 -9.83
N ALA A 61 -7.62 -2.04 -8.78
CA ALA A 61 -8.95 -1.88 -8.20
C ALA A 61 -9.21 -0.43 -7.70
N ILE A 62 -8.22 0.21 -7.06
CA ILE A 62 -8.37 1.61 -6.61
C ILE A 62 -8.47 2.56 -7.81
N ALA A 63 -7.66 2.35 -8.85
CA ALA A 63 -7.70 3.19 -10.05
C ALA A 63 -9.01 3.04 -10.84
N GLU A 64 -9.61 1.84 -10.82
CA GLU A 64 -10.84 1.50 -11.53
C GLU A 64 -12.11 1.78 -10.70
N ALA A 65 -12.00 2.05 -9.40
CA ALA A 65 -13.14 2.24 -8.51
C ALA A 65 -14.05 3.43 -8.90
N GLY A 66 -13.56 4.40 -9.67
CA GLY A 66 -14.36 5.52 -10.16
C GLY A 66 -14.82 6.50 -9.08
N VAL A 67 -14.30 6.38 -7.86
CA VAL A 67 -14.64 7.22 -6.70
C VAL A 67 -13.49 8.15 -6.32
N PRO A 68 -13.74 9.23 -5.56
CA PRO A 68 -12.68 10.10 -5.09
C PRO A 68 -11.62 9.32 -4.30
N VAL A 69 -10.35 9.54 -4.64
CA VAL A 69 -9.20 9.00 -3.91
C VAL A 69 -8.46 10.16 -3.26
N VAL A 70 -8.47 10.20 -1.93
CA VAL A 70 -7.92 11.29 -1.12
C VAL A 70 -6.67 10.81 -0.40
N GLY A 71 -5.55 11.50 -0.60
CA GLY A 71 -4.32 11.27 0.14
C GLY A 71 -4.05 12.37 1.15
N LEU A 72 -3.70 11.99 2.38
CA LEU A 72 -3.16 12.92 3.38
C LEU A 72 -1.64 12.83 3.39
N SER A 73 -0.97 13.98 3.38
CA SER A 73 0.49 14.03 3.54
C SER A 73 0.89 13.44 4.89
N PRO A 74 1.92 12.58 4.93
CA PRO A 74 2.53 12.11 6.18
C PRO A 74 3.27 13.21 6.92
#